data_AF-A0A2N2R7S4-F1
#
_entry.id   AF-A0A2N2R7S4-F1
#
_cell.length_a   1.000
_cell.length_b   1.000
_cell.length_c   1.000
_cell.angle_alpha   90.00
_cell.angle_beta   90.00
_cell.angle_gamma   90.00
#
_symmetry.space_group_name_H-M   'P 1'
#
loop_
_entity.id
_entity.type
_entity.pdbx_description
1 polymer ?
#
loop_
_entity_poly.entity_id
_entity_poly.type
_entity_poly.pdbx_seq_one_letter_code
_entity_poly.pdbx_strand_id
1 'polypeptide(L)'
;MKLSINDKIINKNETGVSQSEGFKPLDLTPEQLAEHINQGHAFSFQFAKSYRNTKNFICSDIIAADIDDGMTLEEAMNDPFIINNACLLYTTASHTPEEHRFRLIFQLPHTVADVELIKVLLRGLIRKFPTADTRIKDGARQFYGSKGCSIHLFGKVLSQDDFVLLLKLGHEPLDLPDRQDGKGTKSGFRSSVSLEDGMEVRTAKGEWVPYTELKKSTSIYCPFHNDRNSVKISLCSS
;
A
#
# COMPACT_ATOMS: atom_id res chain seq x y z
N MET A 1 16.04 9.03 -0.22
CA MET A 1 15.29 7.79 0.09
C MET A 1 16.24 6.59 0.05
N LYS A 2 16.45 5.95 1.19
CA LYS A 2 17.22 4.72 1.36
C LYS A 2 16.46 3.51 0.83
N LEU A 3 16.95 3.01 -0.30
CA LEU A 3 16.46 1.81 -0.98
C LEU A 3 17.63 1.14 -1.72
N SER A 4 17.42 0.01 -2.38
CA SER A 4 18.42 -0.59 -3.25
C SER A 4 17.92 -0.76 -4.68
N ILE A 5 18.84 -0.66 -5.64
CA ILE A 5 18.59 -0.88 -7.07
C ILE A 5 19.34 -2.11 -7.54
N ASN A 6 18.69 -2.91 -8.39
CA ASN A 6 19.32 -3.93 -9.20
C ASN A 6 19.15 -3.56 -10.68
N ASP A 7 20.24 -3.04 -11.26
CA ASP A 7 20.30 -2.59 -12.66
C ASP A 7 20.36 -3.73 -13.68
N LYS A 8 20.50 -4.98 -13.22
CA LYS A 8 20.54 -6.16 -14.09
C LYS A 8 19.18 -6.83 -14.25
N ILE A 9 18.26 -6.66 -13.29
CA ILE A 9 16.89 -7.17 -13.39
C ILE A 9 16.07 -6.12 -14.14
N ILE A 10 15.78 -6.40 -15.40
CA ILE A 10 14.99 -5.52 -16.27
C ILE A 10 13.56 -6.07 -16.38
N ASN A 11 12.57 -5.20 -16.18
CA ASN A 11 11.15 -5.55 -16.22
C ASN A 11 10.87 -6.80 -15.38
N LYS A 12 10.22 -7.84 -15.92
CA LYS A 12 9.96 -9.12 -15.23
C LYS A 12 11.16 -10.08 -15.23
N ASN A 13 12.37 -9.55 -15.00
CA ASN A 13 13.64 -10.29 -15.07
C ASN A 13 13.92 -10.92 -16.44
N GLU A 14 13.73 -10.16 -17.52
CA GLU A 14 13.95 -10.61 -18.90
C GLU A 14 15.38 -11.08 -19.18
N THR A 15 16.34 -10.62 -18.38
CA THR A 15 17.76 -10.98 -18.45
C THR A 15 18.10 -12.31 -17.77
N GLY A 16 17.17 -12.90 -17.02
CA GLY A 16 17.36 -14.20 -16.36
C GLY A 16 18.42 -14.21 -15.25
N VAL A 17 18.77 -13.04 -14.69
CA VAL A 17 19.79 -12.96 -13.63
C VAL A 17 19.22 -13.38 -12.27
N SER A 18 20.11 -13.57 -11.29
CA SER A 18 19.73 -13.86 -9.91
C SER A 18 18.86 -12.72 -9.35
N GLN A 19 17.71 -13.09 -8.79
CA GLN A 19 16.78 -12.15 -8.16
C GLN A 19 17.08 -11.89 -6.68
N SER A 20 18.16 -12.47 -6.15
CA SER A 20 18.58 -12.26 -4.76
C SER A 20 19.85 -11.42 -4.66
N GLU A 21 20.63 -11.31 -5.73
CA GLU A 21 21.94 -10.65 -5.74
C GLU A 21 21.94 -9.39 -6.58
N GLY A 22 22.81 -8.44 -6.26
CA GLY A 22 23.03 -7.23 -7.06
C GLY A 22 22.19 -6.03 -6.65
N PHE A 23 21.47 -6.11 -5.52
CA PHE A 23 20.72 -5.00 -4.94
C PHE A 23 21.66 -4.02 -4.24
N LYS A 24 22.14 -3.00 -4.96
CA LYS A 24 23.09 -2.00 -4.47
C LYS A 24 22.35 -0.98 -3.58
N PRO A 25 22.70 -0.81 -2.29
CA PRO A 25 22.10 0.21 -1.43
C PRO A 25 22.44 1.61 -1.91
N LEU A 26 21.44 2.48 -2.00
CA LEU A 26 21.55 3.86 -2.49
C LEU A 26 20.67 4.80 -1.66
N ASP A 27 20.96 6.09 -1.70
CA ASP A 27 20.09 7.15 -1.20
C ASP A 27 19.66 8.01 -2.40
N LEU A 28 18.41 7.85 -2.83
CA LEU A 28 17.90 8.43 -4.08
C LEU A 28 16.80 9.46 -3.83
N THR A 29 16.70 10.47 -4.69
CA THR A 29 15.49 11.31 -4.79
C THR A 29 14.36 10.57 -5.51
N PRO A 30 13.10 11.02 -5.40
CA PRO A 30 11.98 10.47 -6.18
C PRO A 30 12.25 10.43 -7.69
N GLU A 31 12.88 11.47 -8.23
CA GLU A 31 13.22 11.59 -9.66
C GLU A 31 14.28 10.55 -10.07
N GLN A 32 15.30 10.36 -9.24
CA GLN A 32 16.32 9.34 -9.50
C GLN A 32 15.73 7.93 -9.46
N LEU A 33 14.82 7.66 -8.51
CA LEU A 33 14.10 6.39 -8.47
C LEU A 33 13.23 6.20 -9.73
N ALA A 34 12.49 7.24 -10.14
CA ALA A 34 11.67 7.20 -11.35
C ALA A 34 12.51 6.91 -12.61
N GLU A 35 13.71 7.50 -12.72
CA GLU A 35 14.61 7.21 -13.84
C GLU A 35 15.05 5.73 -13.86
N HIS A 36 15.44 5.17 -12.71
CA HIS A 36 15.76 3.74 -12.62
C HIS A 36 14.56 2.85 -13.00
N ILE A 37 13.35 3.20 -12.53
CA ILE A 37 12.12 2.48 -12.86
C ILE A 37 11.85 2.53 -14.36
N ASN A 38 11.99 3.70 -15.00
CA ASN A 38 11.76 3.90 -16.43
C ASN A 38 12.79 3.18 -17.32
N GLN A 39 13.97 2.86 -16.77
CA GLN A 39 14.96 1.99 -17.41
C GLN A 39 14.64 0.50 -17.23
N GLY A 40 13.61 0.17 -16.44
CA GLY A 40 13.19 -1.20 -16.15
C GLY A 40 13.88 -1.82 -14.93
N HIS A 41 14.76 -1.09 -14.23
CA HIS A 41 15.54 -1.62 -13.11
C HIS A 41 14.65 -2.02 -11.93
N ALA A 42 14.91 -3.20 -11.36
CA ALA A 42 14.26 -3.61 -10.12
C ALA A 42 14.80 -2.81 -8.93
N PHE A 43 13.96 -2.67 -7.92
CA PHE A 43 14.30 -2.01 -6.66
C PHE A 43 13.75 -2.78 -5.47
N SER A 44 14.32 -2.52 -4.29
CA SER A 44 13.94 -3.16 -3.03
C SER A 44 14.38 -2.30 -1.85
N PHE A 45 14.26 -2.83 -0.63
CA PHE A 45 14.81 -2.22 0.58
C PHE A 45 16.34 -2.28 0.58
N GLN A 46 17.01 -1.66 1.55
CA GLN A 46 18.47 -1.82 1.64
C GLN A 46 18.84 -3.15 2.30
N PHE A 47 19.83 -3.83 1.72
CA PHE A 47 20.38 -5.07 2.26
C PHE A 47 21.90 -5.01 2.31
N ALA A 48 22.48 -5.64 3.34
CA ALA A 48 23.91 -5.88 3.41
C ALA A 48 24.36 -6.82 2.30
N LYS A 49 25.63 -6.68 1.89
CA LYS A 49 26.30 -7.53 0.89
C LYS A 49 25.61 -7.54 -0.48
N SER A 50 24.75 -6.55 -0.76
CA SER A 50 23.93 -6.49 -1.96
C SER A 50 23.10 -7.76 -2.22
N TYR A 51 22.68 -8.42 -1.14
CA TYR A 51 21.97 -9.71 -1.17
C TYR A 51 20.62 -9.59 -0.47
N ARG A 52 19.54 -9.59 -1.26
CA ARG A 52 18.14 -9.51 -0.83
C ARG A 52 17.74 -10.73 -0.02
N ASN A 53 17.78 -10.57 1.30
CA ASN A 53 17.33 -11.55 2.28
C ASN A 53 16.95 -10.80 3.55
N THR A 54 15.89 -11.24 4.24
CA THR A 54 15.44 -10.65 5.50
C THR A 54 16.57 -10.55 6.54
N LYS A 55 17.47 -11.54 6.61
CA LYS A 55 18.64 -11.52 7.52
C LYS A 55 19.68 -10.45 7.19
N ASN A 56 19.68 -9.96 5.96
CA ASN A 56 20.57 -8.90 5.50
C ASN A 56 19.88 -7.54 5.47
N PHE A 57 18.60 -7.43 5.88
CA PHE A 57 17.88 -6.15 5.87
C PHE A 57 18.63 -5.10 6.70
N ILE A 58 18.80 -3.90 6.12
CA ILE A 58 19.41 -2.74 6.79
C ILE A 58 18.32 -1.75 7.17
N CYS A 59 17.60 -1.23 6.16
CA CYS A 59 16.54 -0.25 6.36
C CYS A 59 15.71 -0.03 5.09
N SER A 60 14.64 0.75 5.20
CA SER A 60 13.98 1.37 4.05
C SER A 60 13.37 2.72 4.38
N ASP A 61 13.38 3.62 3.39
CA ASP A 61 12.58 4.85 3.36
C ASP A 61 11.32 4.71 2.50
N ILE A 62 11.00 3.52 1.98
CA ILE A 62 9.85 3.32 1.09
C ILE A 62 9.04 2.08 1.44
N ILE A 63 7.75 2.15 1.12
CA ILE A 63 6.88 0.98 0.93
C ILE A 63 6.15 1.14 -0.40
N ALA A 64 5.69 0.04 -0.99
CA ALA A 64 4.94 0.12 -2.25
C ALA A 64 3.79 -0.89 -2.30
N ALA A 65 2.69 -0.48 -2.91
CA ALA A 65 1.54 -1.30 -3.23
C ALA A 65 1.57 -1.69 -4.72
N ASP A 66 1.25 -2.94 -5.04
CA ASP A 66 1.10 -3.43 -6.41
C ASP A 66 -0.38 -3.52 -6.74
N ILE A 67 -0.90 -2.61 -7.56
CA ILE A 67 -2.30 -2.57 -7.96
C ILE A 67 -2.43 -3.35 -9.26
N ASP A 68 -2.99 -4.57 -9.19
CA ASP A 68 -3.18 -5.46 -10.33
C ASP A 68 -4.62 -5.45 -10.86
N ASP A 69 -5.59 -5.08 -10.03
CA ASP A 69 -6.99 -4.94 -10.41
C ASP A 69 -7.74 -3.89 -9.56
N GLY A 70 -9.01 -3.67 -9.88
CA GLY A 70 -9.99 -3.04 -9.00
C GLY A 70 -9.80 -1.56 -8.67
N MET A 71 -8.78 -0.91 -9.25
CA MET A 71 -8.58 0.53 -9.24
C MET A 71 -7.92 0.94 -10.56
N THR A 72 -8.51 1.91 -11.24
CA THR A 72 -7.98 2.51 -12.46
C THR A 72 -6.94 3.59 -12.16
N LEU A 73 -6.19 4.01 -13.17
CA LEU A 73 -5.26 5.13 -13.05
C LEU A 73 -5.99 6.43 -12.70
N GLU A 74 -7.16 6.66 -13.29
CA GLU A 74 -7.97 7.86 -13.02
C GLU A 74 -8.47 7.87 -11.56
N GLU A 75 -8.96 6.73 -11.06
CA GLU A 75 -9.36 6.61 -9.65
C GLU A 75 -8.18 6.87 -8.72
N ALA A 76 -7.00 6.31 -9.02
CA ALA A 76 -5.79 6.55 -8.23
C ALA A 76 -5.37 8.03 -8.23
N MET A 77 -5.52 8.72 -9.36
CA MET A 77 -5.20 10.15 -9.51
C MET A 77 -6.22 11.07 -8.83
N ASN A 78 -7.38 10.56 -8.41
CA ASN A 78 -8.42 11.28 -7.68
C ASN A 78 -8.57 10.82 -6.22
N ASP A 79 -7.84 9.79 -5.79
CA ASP A 79 -7.89 9.29 -4.43
C ASP A 79 -7.16 10.24 -3.45
N PRO A 80 -7.84 10.80 -2.44
CA PRO A 80 -7.23 11.78 -1.53
C PRO A 80 -6.04 11.23 -0.74
N PHE A 81 -6.05 9.94 -0.39
CA PHE A 81 -4.94 9.34 0.34
C PHE A 81 -3.71 9.26 -0.57
N ILE A 82 -3.88 8.84 -1.83
CA ILE A 82 -2.79 8.77 -2.81
C ILE A 82 -2.23 10.15 -3.10
N ILE A 83 -3.07 11.13 -3.45
CA ILE A 83 -2.62 12.49 -3.80
C ILE A 83 -1.81 13.14 -2.67
N ASN A 84 -2.21 12.90 -1.42
CA ASN A 84 -1.58 13.52 -0.26
C ASN A 84 -0.32 12.79 0.22
N ASN A 85 -0.18 11.49 -0.06
CA ASN A 85 0.87 10.66 0.55
C ASN A 85 1.80 9.92 -0.41
N ALA A 86 1.40 9.70 -1.67
CA ALA A 86 2.23 8.96 -2.61
C ALA A 86 3.49 9.75 -2.97
N CYS A 87 4.61 9.07 -3.09
CA CYS A 87 5.83 9.61 -3.65
C CYS A 87 5.77 9.59 -5.17
N LEU A 88 5.42 8.43 -5.74
CA LEU A 88 5.21 8.28 -7.17
C LEU A 88 4.29 7.10 -7.50
N LEU A 89 3.75 7.12 -8.71
CA LEU A 89 2.99 6.04 -9.32
C LEU A 89 3.64 5.68 -10.66
N TYR A 90 3.71 4.40 -11.01
CA TYR A 90 4.11 3.99 -12.36
C TYR A 90 3.38 2.74 -12.87
N THR A 91 3.16 2.66 -14.19
CA THR A 91 2.52 1.50 -14.82
C THR A 91 3.48 0.31 -14.94
N THR A 92 2.98 -0.89 -14.66
CA THR A 92 3.80 -2.12 -14.75
C THR A 92 3.97 -2.56 -16.21
N ALA A 93 4.91 -3.47 -16.48
CA ALA A 93 5.15 -4.01 -17.82
C ALA A 93 3.96 -4.83 -18.39
N SER A 94 2.92 -5.08 -17.60
CA SER A 94 1.71 -5.79 -18.03
C SER A 94 0.46 -4.91 -18.01
N HIS A 95 0.63 -3.60 -17.86
CA HIS A 95 -0.47 -2.66 -17.98
C HIS A 95 -0.99 -2.60 -19.42
N THR A 96 -2.31 -2.62 -19.58
CA THR A 96 -3.00 -2.20 -20.80
C THR A 96 -4.11 -1.20 -20.45
N PRO A 97 -4.66 -0.45 -21.43
CA PRO A 97 -5.81 0.41 -21.19
C PRO A 97 -7.05 -0.33 -20.65
N GLU A 98 -7.18 -1.62 -20.91
CA GLU A 98 -8.27 -2.47 -20.42
C GLU A 98 -7.96 -3.08 -19.05
N GLU A 99 -6.69 -3.36 -18.78
CA GLU A 99 -6.20 -3.92 -17.52
C GLU A 99 -5.20 -2.95 -16.85
N HIS A 100 -5.73 -2.12 -15.96
CA HIS A 100 -4.95 -1.16 -15.20
C HIS A 100 -4.06 -1.87 -14.18
N ARG A 101 -2.74 -1.79 -14.38
CA ARG A 101 -1.74 -2.37 -13.49
C ARG A 101 -0.63 -1.39 -13.20
N PHE A 102 -0.49 -0.96 -11.97
CA PHE A 102 0.48 0.06 -11.58
C PHE A 102 0.94 -0.13 -10.15
N ARG A 103 2.08 0.47 -9.80
CA ARG A 103 2.54 0.50 -8.41
C ARG A 103 2.51 1.90 -7.86
N LEU A 104 2.08 1.98 -6.61
CA LEU A 104 2.15 3.18 -5.79
C LEU A 104 3.35 3.04 -4.86
N ILE A 105 4.27 4.00 -4.89
CA ILE A 105 5.39 4.07 -3.96
C ILE A 105 5.11 5.19 -2.98
N PHE A 106 5.25 4.88 -1.68
CA PHE A 106 5.13 5.84 -0.59
C PHE A 106 6.50 6.01 0.06
N GLN A 107 6.98 7.24 0.15
CA GLN A 107 8.16 7.56 0.96
C GLN A 107 7.74 7.65 2.42
N LEU A 108 8.43 6.95 3.31
CA LEU A 108 8.19 6.97 4.75
C LEU A 108 8.70 8.28 5.38
N PRO A 109 8.06 8.78 6.46
CA PRO A 109 8.47 10.01 7.12
C PRO A 109 9.83 9.93 7.83
N HIS A 110 10.32 8.71 8.07
CA HIS A 110 11.63 8.43 8.64
C HIS A 110 12.13 7.07 8.15
N THR A 111 13.44 6.87 8.21
CA THR A 111 14.07 5.58 7.88
C THR A 111 13.65 4.51 8.88
N VAL A 112 13.09 3.41 8.38
CA VAL A 112 12.71 2.25 9.19
C VAL A 112 13.79 1.18 9.07
N ALA A 113 14.47 0.89 10.19
CA ALA A 113 15.52 -0.14 10.30
C ALA A 113 15.01 -1.45 10.92
N ASP A 114 13.74 -1.52 11.31
CA ASP A 114 13.10 -2.74 11.81
C ASP A 114 12.29 -3.43 10.69
N VAL A 115 12.73 -4.64 10.33
CA VAL A 115 12.10 -5.43 9.29
C VAL A 115 10.69 -5.90 9.66
N GLU A 116 10.40 -6.12 10.95
CA GLU A 116 9.06 -6.48 11.40
C GLU A 116 8.12 -5.28 11.28
N LEU A 117 8.60 -4.07 11.56
CA LEU A 117 7.84 -2.84 11.34
C LEU A 117 7.52 -2.63 9.85
N ILE A 118 8.47 -2.87 8.94
CA ILE A 118 8.21 -2.86 7.49
C ILE A 118 7.11 -3.86 7.11
N LYS A 119 7.13 -5.08 7.67
CA LYS A 119 6.07 -6.08 7.40
C LYS A 119 4.71 -5.63 7.93
N VAL A 120 4.65 -4.95 9.08
CA VAL A 120 3.41 -4.33 9.59
C VAL A 120 2.92 -3.28 8.60
N LEU A 121 3.78 -2.33 8.19
CA LEU A 121 3.42 -1.26 7.25
C LEU A 121 2.91 -1.80 5.91
N LEU A 122 3.59 -2.80 5.35
CA LEU A 122 3.14 -3.46 4.11
C LEU A 122 1.76 -4.10 4.28
N ARG A 123 1.50 -4.78 5.41
CA ARG A 123 0.16 -5.35 5.70
C ARG A 123 -0.90 -4.26 5.81
N GLY A 124 -0.58 -3.15 6.48
CA GLY A 124 -1.44 -1.98 6.55
C GLY A 124 -1.76 -1.42 5.18
N LEU A 125 -0.75 -1.34 4.31
CA LEU A 125 -0.90 -0.85 2.94
C LEU A 125 -1.81 -1.75 2.10
N ILE A 126 -1.69 -3.08 2.24
CA ILE A 126 -2.59 -4.03 1.56
C ILE A 126 -4.02 -3.92 2.08
N ARG A 127 -4.23 -3.64 3.37
CA ARG A 127 -5.57 -3.39 3.90
C ARG A 127 -6.14 -2.06 3.42
N LYS A 128 -5.30 -1.05 3.25
CA LYS A 128 -5.71 0.24 2.68
C LYS A 128 -6.09 0.10 1.20
N PHE A 129 -5.39 -0.77 0.47
CA PHE A 129 -5.63 -1.09 -0.93
C PHE A 129 -5.87 -2.61 -1.12
N PRO A 130 -7.06 -3.15 -0.80
CA PRO A 130 -7.34 -4.58 -0.83
C PRO A 130 -7.22 -5.24 -2.21
N THR A 131 -7.22 -4.44 -3.27
CA THR A 131 -6.95 -4.89 -4.63
C THR A 131 -5.46 -5.08 -4.91
N ALA A 132 -4.59 -4.76 -3.95
CA ALA A 132 -3.16 -4.98 -4.05
C ALA A 132 -2.79 -6.45 -3.80
N ASP A 133 -1.75 -6.95 -4.48
CA ASP A 133 -1.29 -8.34 -4.32
C ASP A 133 -0.93 -8.64 -2.84
N THR A 134 -1.76 -9.52 -2.25
CA THR A 134 -1.76 -9.97 -0.85
C THR A 134 -0.59 -10.87 -0.48
N ARG A 135 0.26 -11.27 -1.43
CA ARG A 135 1.44 -12.11 -1.17
C ARG A 135 2.57 -11.35 -0.46
N ILE A 136 2.35 -10.95 0.79
CA ILE A 136 3.44 -10.58 1.71
C ILE A 136 3.97 -11.87 2.32
N LYS A 137 5.14 -12.33 1.87
CA LYS A 137 5.75 -13.55 2.41
C LYS A 137 7.05 -13.29 3.17
N ASP A 138 7.71 -12.14 2.98
CA ASP A 138 9.01 -11.86 3.61
C ASP A 138 9.36 -10.36 3.66
N GLY A 139 10.27 -9.99 4.57
CA GLY A 139 10.82 -8.62 4.71
C GLY A 139 11.85 -8.28 3.63
N ALA A 140 11.84 -9.00 2.52
CA ALA A 140 12.81 -8.92 1.44
C ALA A 140 12.10 -8.65 0.11
N ARG A 141 11.07 -7.78 0.09
CA ARG A 141 10.21 -7.59 -1.09
C ARG A 141 10.95 -6.92 -2.24
N GLN A 142 10.87 -7.51 -3.43
CA GLN A 142 11.36 -6.93 -4.68
C GLN A 142 10.21 -6.27 -5.44
N PHE A 143 10.50 -5.16 -6.10
CA PHE A 143 9.60 -4.50 -7.03
C PHE A 143 10.31 -4.35 -8.37
N TYR A 144 9.59 -4.64 -9.45
CA TYR A 144 10.16 -4.53 -10.80
C TYR A 144 10.00 -3.13 -11.36
N GLY A 145 11.04 -2.61 -12.01
CA GLY A 145 10.87 -1.45 -12.90
C GLY A 145 10.01 -1.80 -14.11
N SER A 146 9.75 -0.80 -14.94
CA SER A 146 8.96 -0.96 -16.15
C SER A 146 9.49 -0.01 -17.22
N LYS A 147 10.16 -0.58 -18.23
CA LYS A 147 10.84 0.21 -19.25
C LYS A 147 9.83 0.97 -20.10
N GLY A 148 9.98 2.29 -20.20
CA GLY A 148 9.07 3.14 -20.99
C GLY A 148 7.66 3.25 -20.40
N CYS A 149 7.52 3.02 -19.09
CA CYS A 149 6.24 3.14 -18.41
C CYS A 149 5.75 4.59 -18.30
N SER A 150 4.46 4.73 -18.02
CA SER A 150 3.89 6.00 -17.57
C SER A 150 4.19 6.18 -16.10
N ILE A 151 4.83 7.29 -15.74
CA ILE A 151 5.17 7.65 -14.37
C ILE A 151 4.49 8.96 -14.00
N HIS A 152 3.93 9.03 -12.80
CA HIS A 152 3.47 10.25 -12.17
C HIS A 152 4.26 10.50 -10.88
N LEU A 153 4.92 11.65 -10.79
CA LEU A 153 5.64 12.09 -9.61
C LEU A 153 4.72 12.99 -8.77
N PHE A 154 4.37 12.52 -7.57
CA PHE A 154 3.65 13.32 -6.58
C PHE A 154 4.61 14.07 -5.65
N GLY A 155 5.78 13.46 -5.38
CA GLY A 155 6.83 14.02 -4.53
C GLY A 155 6.44 14.14 -3.05
N LYS A 156 5.39 13.44 -2.59
CA LYS A 156 4.96 13.48 -1.19
C LYS A 156 5.74 12.49 -0.34
N VAL A 157 5.79 12.83 0.94
CA VAL A 157 6.21 11.94 2.02
C VAL A 157 4.94 11.57 2.78
N LEU A 158 4.77 10.29 3.10
CA LEU A 158 3.66 9.78 3.89
C LEU A 158 3.60 10.56 5.21
N SER A 159 2.43 11.10 5.52
CA SER A 159 2.23 11.86 6.75
C SER A 159 2.46 10.98 7.98
N GLN A 160 2.81 11.59 9.11
CA GLN A 160 2.98 10.82 10.36
C GLN A 160 1.67 10.16 10.81
N ASP A 161 0.54 10.83 10.61
CA ASP A 161 -0.78 10.29 10.96
C ASP A 161 -1.14 9.08 10.08
N ASP A 162 -0.87 9.16 8.77
CA ASP A 162 -1.09 8.04 7.86
C ASP A 162 -0.08 6.90 8.08
N PHE A 163 1.15 7.20 8.47
CA PHE A 163 2.11 6.19 8.92
C PHE A 163 1.56 5.41 10.12
N VAL A 164 1.05 6.11 11.14
CA VAL A 164 0.41 5.49 12.31
C VAL A 164 -0.86 4.73 11.92
N LEU A 165 -1.66 5.25 10.98
CA LEU A 165 -2.83 4.55 10.44
C LEU A 165 -2.43 3.21 9.81
N LEU A 166 -1.41 3.20 8.95
CA LEU A 166 -0.91 1.97 8.32
C LEU A 166 -0.39 0.98 9.36
N LEU A 167 0.25 1.44 10.45
CA LEU A 167 0.64 0.57 11.55
C LEU A 167 -0.57 -0.06 12.24
N LYS A 168 -1.58 0.73 12.59
CA LYS A 168 -2.83 0.23 13.21
C LYS A 168 -3.47 -0.83 12.32
N LEU A 169 -3.66 -0.52 11.03
CA LEU A 169 -4.19 -1.45 10.05
C LEU A 169 -3.33 -2.72 9.97
N GLY A 170 -2.01 -2.60 9.94
CA GLY A 170 -1.09 -3.74 9.86
C GLY A 170 -1.14 -4.68 11.07
N HIS A 171 -1.49 -4.17 12.25
CA HIS A 171 -1.59 -4.95 13.48
C HIS A 171 -2.89 -5.73 13.63
N GLU A 172 -3.93 -5.46 12.82
CA GLU A 172 -5.18 -6.21 12.89
C GLU A 172 -4.97 -7.71 12.57
N PRO A 173 -5.69 -8.63 13.24
CA PRO A 173 -5.60 -10.07 12.98
C PRO A 173 -5.98 -10.42 11.52
N LEU A 174 -5.33 -11.43 10.94
CA LEU A 174 -5.55 -11.84 9.53
C LEU A 174 -6.77 -12.76 9.34
N ASP A 175 -7.33 -13.34 10.42
CA ASP A 175 -8.39 -14.33 10.34
C ASP A 175 -9.61 -13.93 11.19
N LEU A 176 -10.62 -13.35 10.53
CA LEU A 176 -12.00 -13.53 10.95
C LEU A 176 -12.80 -13.93 9.70
N PRO A 177 -13.50 -15.08 9.71
CA PRO A 177 -14.32 -15.48 8.60
C PRO A 177 -15.47 -14.48 8.41
N ASP A 178 -15.66 -14.02 7.18
CA ASP A 178 -16.75 -13.15 6.73
C ASP A 178 -18.14 -13.86 6.73
N ARG A 179 -18.26 -14.97 7.47
CA ARG A 179 -19.44 -15.84 7.45
C ARG A 179 -20.48 -15.37 8.46
N GLN A 180 -21.41 -14.54 7.99
CA GLN A 180 -22.78 -14.53 8.51
C GLN A 180 -23.46 -15.84 8.10
N ASP A 181 -23.36 -16.88 8.93
CA ASP A 181 -24.32 -17.97 8.88
C ASP A 181 -24.60 -18.48 10.30
N GLY A 182 -25.83 -18.27 10.75
CA GLY A 182 -26.50 -19.14 11.70
C GLY A 182 -26.21 -18.96 13.19
N LYS A 183 -27.13 -18.26 13.87
CA LYS A 183 -27.49 -18.41 15.29
C LYS A 183 -26.33 -18.32 16.31
N GLY A 184 -26.01 -17.10 16.72
CA GLY A 184 -25.22 -16.85 17.92
C GLY A 184 -25.11 -15.37 18.24
N THR A 185 -25.70 -14.98 19.37
CA THR A 185 -25.63 -13.69 20.08
C THR A 185 -24.49 -12.70 19.73
N LYS A 186 -24.91 -11.47 19.37
CA LYS A 186 -24.30 -10.14 19.62
C LYS A 186 -22.75 -10.03 19.63
N SER A 187 -22.19 -9.42 18.58
CA SER A 187 -21.13 -8.38 18.64
C SER A 187 -20.63 -8.10 17.22
N GLY A 188 -21.05 -6.99 16.61
CA GLY A 188 -20.41 -6.49 15.39
C GLY A 188 -18.95 -6.12 15.69
N PHE A 189 -18.02 -6.56 14.84
CA PHE A 189 -16.61 -6.27 15.03
C PHE A 189 -16.37 -4.77 14.81
N ARG A 190 -15.72 -4.12 15.80
CA ARG A 190 -15.29 -2.73 15.73
C ARG A 190 -13.94 -2.70 15.02
N SER A 191 -13.81 -1.92 13.95
CA SER A 191 -12.49 -1.47 13.49
C SER A 191 -11.73 -0.89 14.69
N SER A 192 -10.45 -1.20 14.83
CA SER A 192 -9.61 -0.68 15.91
C SER A 192 -9.36 0.84 15.76
N VAL A 193 -9.76 1.40 14.62
CA VAL A 193 -9.64 2.82 14.27
C VAL A 193 -10.95 3.53 14.61
N SER A 194 -10.88 4.46 15.56
CA SER A 194 -11.98 5.37 15.88
C SER A 194 -12.17 6.37 14.76
N LEU A 195 -13.40 6.51 14.27
CA LEU A 195 -13.80 7.61 13.40
C LEU A 195 -13.76 8.90 14.23
N GLU A 196 -12.99 9.87 13.78
CA GLU A 196 -12.87 11.18 14.44
C GLU A 196 -13.99 12.13 13.99
N ASP A 197 -14.34 13.08 14.87
CA ASP A 197 -15.33 14.11 14.57
C ASP A 197 -14.83 14.99 13.41
N GLY A 198 -15.57 14.97 12.30
CA GLY A 198 -15.25 15.74 11.08
C GLY A 198 -14.82 14.92 9.86
N MET A 199 -14.65 13.60 9.99
CA MET A 199 -14.35 12.71 8.87
C MET A 199 -15.56 12.51 7.94
N GLU A 200 -15.39 12.68 6.63
CA GLU A 200 -16.40 12.27 5.65
C GLU A 200 -16.31 10.78 5.37
N VAL A 201 -17.47 10.14 5.26
CA VAL A 201 -17.61 8.70 5.05
C VAL A 201 -18.55 8.42 3.90
N ARG A 202 -18.20 7.43 3.09
CA ARG A 202 -18.99 7.03 1.92
C ARG A 202 -20.06 6.04 2.34
N THR A 203 -21.33 6.38 2.13
CA THR A 203 -22.45 5.46 2.36
C THR A 203 -22.44 4.31 1.34
N ALA A 204 -23.14 3.21 1.65
CA ALA A 204 -23.36 2.13 0.69
C ALA A 204 -24.10 2.55 -0.60
N LYS A 205 -24.70 3.75 -0.61
CA LYS A 205 -25.35 4.35 -1.78
C LYS A 205 -24.41 5.21 -2.63
N GLY A 206 -23.15 5.35 -2.20
CA GLY A 206 -22.12 6.12 -2.89
C GLY A 206 -22.04 7.61 -2.50
N GLU A 207 -22.91 8.09 -1.62
CA GLU A 207 -22.93 9.47 -1.12
C GLU A 207 -21.85 9.69 -0.06
N TRP A 208 -21.14 10.82 -0.10
CA TRP A 208 -20.23 11.26 0.95
C TRP A 208 -20.98 12.10 1.97
N VAL A 209 -20.87 11.72 3.24
CA VAL A 209 -21.54 12.41 4.35
C VAL A 209 -20.59 12.57 5.53
N PRO A 210 -20.65 13.69 6.29
CA PRO A 210 -19.92 13.81 7.55
C PRO A 210 -20.31 12.68 8.52
N TYR A 211 -19.33 12.09 9.18
CA TYR A 211 -19.55 11.03 10.16
C TYR A 211 -20.55 11.42 11.26
N THR A 212 -20.52 12.69 11.68
CA THR A 212 -21.41 13.28 12.69
C THR A 212 -22.88 13.34 12.24
N GLU A 213 -23.16 13.29 10.93
CA GLU A 213 -24.51 13.37 10.37
C GLU A 213 -25.09 11.99 10.03
N LEU A 214 -24.34 10.91 10.26
CA LEU A 214 -24.83 9.55 10.02
C LEU A 214 -25.96 9.16 10.97
N LYS A 215 -27.11 8.80 10.39
CA LYS A 215 -28.20 8.16 11.12
C LYS A 215 -27.75 6.79 11.65
N LYS A 216 -28.14 6.47 12.90
CA LYS A 216 -27.93 5.15 13.53
C LYS A 216 -28.37 4.04 12.56
N SER A 217 -27.52 3.02 12.36
CA SER A 217 -27.73 1.87 11.45
C SER A 217 -27.53 2.12 9.94
N THR A 218 -26.89 3.23 9.54
CA THR A 218 -26.46 3.44 8.15
C THR A 218 -25.26 2.54 7.82
N SER A 219 -25.34 1.76 6.73
CA SER A 219 -24.19 1.03 6.19
C SER A 219 -23.26 2.01 5.47
N ILE A 220 -21.99 2.04 5.87
CA ILE A 220 -20.96 2.82 5.20
C ILE A 220 -19.82 1.90 4.71
N TYR A 221 -19.07 2.38 3.74
CA TYR A 221 -17.74 1.86 3.47
C TYR A 221 -16.81 2.34 4.57
N CYS A 222 -16.02 1.44 5.13
CA CYS A 222 -15.00 1.82 6.09
C CYS A 222 -14.01 2.78 5.39
N PRO A 223 -13.73 3.99 5.90
CA PRO A 223 -12.74 4.88 5.28
C PRO A 223 -11.30 4.36 5.43
N PHE A 224 -11.10 3.38 6.31
CA PHE A 224 -9.81 2.79 6.64
C PHE A 224 -9.52 1.48 5.90
N HIS A 225 -10.56 0.77 5.47
CA HIS A 225 -10.49 -0.47 4.70
C HIS A 225 -11.31 -0.30 3.42
N ASN A 226 -10.70 -0.39 2.25
CA ASN A 226 -11.43 -0.27 0.97
C ASN A 226 -12.15 -1.59 0.64
N ASP A 227 -13.05 -2.00 1.53
CA ASP A 227 -13.80 -3.25 1.45
C ASP A 227 -14.91 -3.12 0.39
N ARG A 228 -15.06 -4.15 -0.47
CA ARG A 228 -16.18 -4.24 -1.42
C ARG A 228 -17.53 -4.49 -0.74
N ASN A 229 -17.55 -4.75 0.58
CA ASN A 229 -18.75 -5.00 1.37
C ASN A 229 -19.01 -3.83 2.34
N SER A 230 -20.21 -3.24 2.28
CA SER A 230 -20.61 -2.19 3.22
C SER A 230 -20.69 -2.74 4.65
N VAL A 231 -20.08 -2.08 5.62
CA VAL A 231 -20.15 -2.46 7.04
C VAL A 231 -21.28 -1.68 7.72
N LYS A 232 -22.15 -2.36 8.48
CA LYS A 232 -23.16 -1.70 9.31
C LYS A 232 -22.51 -1.13 10.57
N ILE A 233 -22.49 0.20 10.70
CA ILE A 233 -22.06 0.82 11.95
C ILE A 233 -23.11 0.59 13.03
N SER A 234 -22.68 -0.03 14.13
CA SER A 234 -23.39 -0.04 15.41
C SER A 234 -22.74 1.01 16.31
N LEU A 235 -23.25 2.24 16.32
CA LEU A 235 -22.83 3.23 17.31
C LEU A 235 -23.26 2.72 18.69
N CYS A 236 -22.30 2.31 19.54
CA CYS A 236 -22.59 2.13 20.95
C CYS A 236 -22.91 3.52 21.51
N SER A 237 -24.12 3.66 22.01
CA SER A 237 -24.52 4.77 22.86
C SER A 237 -23.52 4.88 24.02
N SER A 238 -23.24 6.13 24.37
CA SER A 238 -22.47 6.63 25.52
C SER A 238 -22.60 5.79 26.79
#